data_AF-A0A073K4H9-F1
#
_entry.id   AF-A0A073K4H9-F1
#
_cell.length_a   1.000
_cell.length_b   1.000
_cell.length_c   1.000
_cell.angle_alpha   90.00
_cell.angle_beta   90.00
_cell.angle_gamma   90.00
#
_symmetry.space_group_name_H-M   'P 1'
#
loop_
_entity.id
_entity.type
_entity.pdbx_description
1 polymer ?
#
loop_
_entity_poly.entity_id
_entity_poly.type
_entity_poly.pdbx_seq_one_letter_code
_entity_poly.pdbx_strand_id
1 'polypeptide(L)'
;TTVKAKIRELIQNAGAKPAQDLIKQINAVLTGWVNYFRVGNSSQAFSEVRDYTEMKIRTLLTRRKRRRKRSIGWQRWSNEYLYGVLGLYWDWKVLPLKSAESFR
;
A
#
# COMPACT_ATOMS: atom_id res chain seq x y z
N THR A 1 10.33 3.30 -8.80
CA THR A 1 9.10 3.48 -9.59
C THR A 1 8.38 4.74 -9.13
N THR A 2 7.71 5.42 -10.05
CA THR A 2 6.98 6.68 -9.81
C THR A 2 5.94 6.55 -8.69
N VAL A 3 5.24 5.41 -8.61
CA VAL A 3 4.26 5.12 -7.54
C VAL A 3 4.90 5.09 -6.15
N LYS A 4 6.07 4.45 -5.98
CA LYS A 4 6.78 4.40 -4.68
C LYS A 4 7.20 5.82 -4.24
N ALA A 5 7.59 6.67 -5.19
CA ALA A 5 7.91 8.08 -4.91
C ALA A 5 6.68 8.86 -4.44
N LYS A 6 5.52 8.69 -5.10
CA LYS A 6 4.27 9.34 -4.69
C LYS A 6 3.82 8.89 -3.29
N ILE A 7 3.89 7.60 -2.99
CA ILE A 7 3.58 7.06 -1.65
C ILE A 7 4.52 7.66 -0.60
N ARG A 8 5.83 7.74 -0.91
CA ARG A 8 6.81 8.36 -0.01
C ARG A 8 6.47 9.82 0.27
N GLU A 9 6.13 10.59 -0.76
CA GLU A 9 5.75 12.00 -0.64
C GLU A 9 4.50 12.17 0.25
N LEU A 10 3.44 11.38 0.02
CA LEU A 10 2.23 11.40 0.84
C LEU A 10 2.55 11.12 2.32
N ILE A 11 3.41 10.14 2.58
CA ILE A 11 3.82 9.78 3.95
C ILE A 11 4.69 10.87 4.60
N GLN A 12 5.58 11.51 3.83
CA GLN A 12 6.41 12.62 4.32
C GLN A 12 5.54 13.84 4.67
N ASN A 13 4.55 14.14 3.85
CA ASN A 13 3.64 15.27 4.02
C ASN A 13 2.43 14.94 4.91
N ALA A 14 2.42 13.77 5.56
CA ALA A 14 1.29 13.32 6.37
C ALA A 14 1.10 14.15 7.66
N GLY A 15 2.15 14.80 8.18
CA GLY A 15 2.09 15.64 9.37
C GLY A 15 1.31 15.00 10.53
N ALA A 16 0.34 15.75 11.08
CA ALA A 16 -0.58 15.31 12.13
C ALA A 16 -1.87 14.62 11.60
N LYS A 17 -2.02 14.43 10.28
CA LYS A 17 -3.23 13.82 9.71
C LYS A 17 -3.47 12.42 10.28
N PRO A 18 -4.72 12.03 10.58
CA PRO A 18 -5.05 10.68 11.01
C PRO A 18 -4.51 9.61 10.06
N ALA A 19 -4.10 8.46 10.59
CA ALA A 19 -3.53 7.39 9.78
C ALA A 19 -4.52 6.89 8.72
N GLN A 20 -5.81 6.76 9.07
CA GLN A 20 -6.85 6.32 8.14
C GLN A 20 -7.01 7.25 6.93
N ASP A 21 -6.94 8.58 7.12
CA ASP A 21 -7.08 9.52 6.00
C ASP A 21 -5.88 9.51 5.06
N LEU A 22 -4.69 9.24 5.60
CA LEU A 22 -3.51 9.01 4.78
C LEU A 22 -3.64 7.70 3.98
N ILE A 23 -4.16 6.65 4.60
CA ILE A 23 -4.37 5.35 3.94
C ILE A 23 -5.39 5.49 2.79
N LYS A 24 -6.46 6.27 2.97
CA LYS A 24 -7.40 6.58 1.87
C LYS A 24 -6.69 7.21 0.66
N GLN A 25 -5.80 8.18 0.89
CA GLN A 25 -5.03 8.80 -0.20
C GLN A 25 -4.06 7.82 -0.87
N ILE A 26 -3.38 6.99 -0.08
CA ILE A 26 -2.49 5.94 -0.60
C ILE A 26 -3.30 4.92 -1.42
N ASN A 27 -4.46 4.48 -0.93
CA ASN A 27 -5.34 3.54 -1.62
C ASN A 27 -5.81 4.08 -2.96
N ALA A 28 -6.13 5.37 -3.07
CA ALA A 28 -6.51 5.96 -4.35
C ALA A 28 -5.38 5.87 -5.39
N VAL A 29 -4.14 6.19 -4.98
CA VAL A 29 -2.95 6.06 -5.83
C VAL A 29 -2.70 4.60 -6.22
N LEU A 30 -2.78 3.68 -5.26
CA LEU A 30 -2.58 2.25 -5.49
C LEU A 30 -3.65 1.65 -6.40
N THR A 31 -4.91 2.02 -6.20
CA THR A 31 -6.03 1.52 -7.01
C THR A 31 -5.87 1.94 -8.47
N GLY A 32 -5.57 3.22 -8.73
CA GLY A 32 -5.32 3.69 -10.10
C GLY A 32 -4.11 3.02 -10.74
N TRP A 33 -3.01 2.90 -9.98
CA TRP A 33 -1.80 2.27 -10.46
C TRP A 33 -1.99 0.77 -10.75
N VAL A 34 -2.63 0.03 -9.84
CA VAL A 34 -2.93 -1.39 -10.06
C VAL A 34 -3.86 -1.55 -11.25
N ASN A 35 -4.95 -0.80 -11.34
CA ASN A 35 -5.89 -0.91 -12.47
C ASN A 35 -5.19 -0.68 -13.83
N TYR A 36 -4.27 0.28 -13.91
CA TYR A 36 -3.51 0.54 -15.12
C TYR A 36 -2.57 -0.63 -15.50
N PHE A 37 -1.84 -1.18 -14.53
CA PHE A 37 -0.86 -2.25 -14.75
C PHE A 37 -1.41 -3.67 -14.55
N ARG A 38 -2.73 -3.82 -14.30
CA ARG A 38 -3.40 -5.08 -13.92
C ARG A 38 -3.33 -6.14 -15.01
N VAL A 39 -3.15 -5.72 -16.25
CA VAL A 39 -3.11 -6.58 -17.43
C VAL A 39 -1.64 -6.87 -17.78
N GLY A 40 -1.22 -8.14 -17.67
CA GLY A 40 0.12 -8.60 -18.08
C GLY A 40 1.06 -8.99 -16.92
N ASN A 41 2.36 -9.10 -17.19
CA ASN A 41 3.37 -9.71 -16.29
C ASN A 41 3.85 -8.79 -15.15
N SER A 42 2.96 -8.09 -14.45
CA SER A 42 3.30 -7.07 -13.45
C SER A 42 3.28 -7.57 -11.99
N SER A 43 3.13 -8.88 -11.76
CA SER A 43 2.98 -9.48 -10.42
C SER A 43 4.18 -9.21 -9.50
N GLN A 44 5.40 -9.24 -10.03
CA GLN A 44 6.61 -8.94 -9.28
C GLN A 44 6.63 -7.46 -8.85
N ALA A 45 6.32 -6.54 -9.76
CA ALA A 45 6.24 -5.11 -9.46
C ALA A 45 5.16 -4.81 -8.41
N PHE A 46 4.01 -5.50 -8.46
CA PHE A 46 2.96 -5.39 -7.45
C PHE A 46 3.43 -5.84 -6.08
N SER A 47 4.11 -6.99 -6.00
CA SER A 47 4.65 -7.50 -4.73
C SER A 47 5.65 -6.52 -4.12
N GLU A 48 6.56 -5.98 -4.93
CA GLU A 48 7.52 -4.99 -4.43
C GLU A 48 6.87 -3.69 -3.92
N VAL A 49 5.82 -3.21 -4.59
CA VAL A 49 5.11 -1.99 -4.19
C VAL A 49 4.30 -2.24 -2.93
N ARG A 50 3.66 -3.41 -2.80
CA ARG A 50 2.98 -3.83 -1.58
C ARG A 50 3.94 -3.83 -0.39
N ASP A 51 5.05 -4.57 -0.50
CA ASP A 51 5.99 -4.74 0.60
C ASP A 51 6.62 -3.39 1.01
N TYR A 52 6.95 -2.54 0.03
CA TYR A 52 7.40 -1.18 0.28
C TYR A 52 6.37 -0.33 1.04
N THR A 53 5.10 -0.40 0.63
CA THR A 53 4.01 0.39 1.20
C THR A 53 3.74 -0.04 2.64
N GLU A 54 3.65 -1.35 2.90
CA GLU A 54 3.50 -1.90 4.24
C GLU A 54 4.64 -1.45 5.16
N MET A 55 5.90 -1.60 4.70
CA MET A 55 7.08 -1.17 5.46
C MET A 55 7.00 0.32 5.82
N LYS A 56 6.61 1.19 4.87
CA LYS A 56 6.52 2.64 5.12
C LYS A 56 5.40 2.99 6.08
N ILE A 57 4.23 2.36 5.98
CA ILE A 57 3.11 2.59 6.89
C ILE A 57 3.48 2.15 8.31
N ARG A 58 4.03 0.94 8.48
CA ARG A 58 4.50 0.44 9.79
C ARG A 58 5.54 1.38 10.41
N THR A 59 6.45 1.91 9.59
CA THR A 59 7.44 2.89 10.02
C THR A 59 6.79 4.19 10.50
N LEU A 60 5.82 4.72 9.75
CA LEU A 60 5.08 5.93 10.13
C LEU A 60 4.32 5.75 11.45
N LEU A 61 3.55 4.67 11.57
CA LEU A 61 2.78 4.37 12.78
C LEU A 61 3.68 4.23 14.00
N THR A 62 4.81 3.54 13.84
CA THR A 62 5.82 3.40 14.89
C THR A 62 6.41 4.74 15.30
N ARG A 63 6.73 5.62 14.35
CA ARG A 63 7.22 6.98 14.63
C ARG A 63 6.19 7.82 15.38
N ARG A 64 4.92 7.79 14.97
CA ARG A 64 3.83 8.56 15.60
C ARG A 64 3.50 8.08 17.03
N LYS A 65 3.57 6.77 17.28
CA LYS A 65 3.34 6.19 18.62
C LYS A 65 4.56 6.22 19.55
N ARG A 66 5.75 6.63 19.07
CA ARG A 66 7.04 6.51 19.76
C ARG A 66 7.23 7.43 21.00
N ARG A 67 6.16 7.80 21.70
CA ARG A 67 6.26 8.41 23.05
C ARG A 67 6.60 7.38 24.13
N ARG A 68 6.31 6.06 23.99
CA ARG A 68 6.67 5.03 25.00
C ARG A 68 6.94 3.64 24.37
N LYS A 69 8.15 3.11 24.60
CA LYS A 69 8.64 1.70 24.48
C LYS A 69 9.16 1.14 23.14
N ARG A 70 10.30 0.43 23.28
CA ARG A 70 11.03 -0.41 22.33
C ARG A 70 10.23 -1.69 22.03
N SER A 71 9.75 -1.88 20.80
CA SER A 71 9.27 -3.19 20.35
C SER A 71 9.63 -3.39 18.88
N ILE A 72 9.73 -4.65 18.48
CA ILE A 72 10.05 -5.09 17.12
C ILE A 72 8.91 -4.64 16.18
N GLY A 73 9.25 -3.83 15.17
CA GLY A 73 8.28 -3.04 14.38
C GLY A 73 7.23 -3.84 13.59
N TRP A 74 7.50 -5.11 13.27
CA TRP A 74 6.58 -5.98 12.54
C TRP A 74 5.52 -6.63 13.44
N GLN A 75 5.87 -6.97 14.69
CA GLN A 75 4.95 -7.63 15.63
C GLN A 75 3.88 -6.68 16.18
N ARG A 76 4.17 -5.37 16.21
CA ARG A 76 3.25 -4.35 16.75
C ARG A 76 2.12 -3.99 15.77
N TRP A 77 2.38 -4.05 14.47
CA TRP A 77 1.43 -3.66 13.43
C TRP A 77 1.17 -4.86 12.52
N SER A 78 0.25 -5.71 12.97
CA SER A 78 -0.15 -6.92 12.26
C SER A 78 -0.78 -6.59 10.90
N ASN A 79 -0.74 -7.55 9.98
CA ASN A 79 -1.46 -7.45 8.71
C ASN A 79 -2.96 -7.22 8.96
N GLU A 80 -3.53 -7.86 9.98
CA GLU A 80 -4.92 -7.65 10.39
C GLU A 80 -5.20 -6.18 10.74
N TYR A 81 -4.30 -5.50 11.44
CA TYR A 81 -4.46 -4.07 11.71
C TYR A 81 -4.35 -3.22 10.43
N LEU A 82 -3.37 -3.51 9.57
CA LEU A 82 -3.19 -2.75 8.32
C LEU A 82 -4.37 -2.91 7.36
N TYR A 83 -4.86 -4.13 7.18
CA TYR A 83 -5.90 -4.44 6.21
C TYR A 83 -7.30 -4.33 6.80
N GLY A 84 -7.52 -4.85 8.02
CA GLY A 84 -8.83 -4.83 8.68
C GLY A 84 -9.16 -3.49 9.33
N VAL A 85 -8.22 -2.86 10.06
CA VAL A 85 -8.52 -1.63 10.82
C VAL A 85 -8.23 -0.36 10.02
N LEU A 86 -7.10 -0.32 9.31
CA LEU A 86 -6.75 0.84 8.48
C LEU A 86 -7.34 0.78 7.07
N GLY A 87 -7.77 -0.39 6.61
CA GLY A 87 -8.35 -0.57 5.28
C GLY A 87 -7.32 -0.42 4.15
N LEU A 88 -6.06 -0.83 4.35
CA LEU A 88 -5.04 -0.76 3.31
C LEU A 88 -5.45 -1.59 2.07
N TYR A 89 -5.09 -1.11 0.89
CA TYR A 89 -5.33 -1.81 -0.37
C TYR A 89 -4.71 -3.22 -0.40
N TRP A 90 -5.53 -4.23 -0.73
CA TRP A 90 -5.13 -5.65 -0.69
C TRP A 90 -5.23 -6.37 -2.04
N ASP A 91 -5.93 -5.80 -3.04
CA ASP A 91 -6.23 -6.48 -4.31
C ASP A 91 -5.09 -6.35 -5.33
N TRP A 92 -4.00 -7.07 -5.08
CA TRP A 92 -2.80 -7.08 -5.94
C TRP A 92 -2.88 -8.08 -7.09
N LYS A 93 -4.06 -8.65 -7.37
CA LYS A 93 -4.19 -9.69 -8.39
C LYS A 93 -4.04 -9.11 -9.80
N VAL A 94 -3.20 -9.75 -10.59
CA VAL A 94 -3.09 -9.55 -12.03
C VAL A 94 -4.24 -10.28 -12.71
N LEU A 95 -4.83 -9.68 -13.74
CA LEU A 95 -5.79 -10.36 -14.60
C LEU A 95 -5.04 -10.94 -15.81
N PRO A 96 -5.23 -12.24 -16.12
CA PRO A 96 -4.73 -12.77 -17.38
C PRO A 96 -5.37 -12.01 -18.54
N LEU A 97 -4.60 -11.80 -19.61
CA LEU A 97 -5.14 -11.27 -20.85
C LEU A 97 -6.32 -12.14 -21.29
N LYS A 98 -7.47 -11.52 -21.56
CA LYS A 98 -8.62 -12.26 -22.08
C LYS A 98 -8.27 -12.79 -23.48
N SER A 99 -8.73 -14.00 -23.79
CA SER A 99 -8.58 -14.59 -25.13
C SER A 99 -9.19 -13.66 -26.20
N ALA A 100 -8.64 -13.68 -27.41
CA ALA A 100 -9.13 -12.90 -28.55
C ALA A 100 -10.63 -13.13 -28.82
N GLU A 101 -11.16 -14.30 -28.45
CA GLU A 101 -12.57 -14.68 -28.56
C GLU A 101 -13.51 -13.86 -27.67
N SER A 102 -12.99 -13.24 -26.60
CA SER A 102 -13.78 -12.40 -25.68
C SER A 102 -14.05 -10.98 -26.20
N PHE A 103 -13.49 -10.64 -27.36
CA PHE A 103 -13.67 -9.35 -28.05
C PHE A 103 -14.50 -9.48 -29.33
N ARG A 104 -15.05 -10.68 -29.61
CA ARG A 104 -16.14 -10.86 -30.59
C ARG A 104 -17.49 -10.53 -29.96
#